data_AF-Q9I9I3-F1
#
_entry.id   AF-Q9I9I3-F1
#
_cell.length_a   1.000
_cell.length_b   1.000
_cell.length_c   1.000
_cell.angle_alpha   90.00
_cell.angle_beta   90.00
_cell.angle_gamma   90.00
#
_symmetry.space_group_name_H-M   'P 1'
#
loop_
_entity.id
_entity.type
_entity.pdbx_description
1 polymer ?
#
loop_
_entity_poly.entity_id
_entity_poly.type
_entity_poly.pdbx_seq_one_letter_code
_entity_poly.pdbx_strand_id
1 'polypeptide(L)'
;MPIVDTGSVAPLSAAEKTKIRSAWAPVYSNYETSGVDILVKFFTSTPAAQEFFPKFKGLTTADQLKKSADVRWHAERIINAVNDAVVSMDDTEKMSMKLRDLSGKHAKSFQVDPQYFKVLAAVIADTVAAGDAGFEKLMSMICILLRSAY
;
A
#
# COMPACT_ATOMS: atom_id res chain seq x y z
N MET A 1 12.09 -1.92 11.61
CA MET A 1 10.98 -2.17 12.55
C MET A 1 9.91 -2.85 11.74
N PRO A 2 9.52 -4.11 12.03
CA PRO A 2 8.53 -4.79 11.19
C PRO A 2 7.25 -3.95 11.09
N ILE A 3 6.61 -3.96 9.92
CA ILE A 3 5.36 -3.22 9.71
C ILE A 3 4.29 -3.76 10.65
N VAL A 4 3.66 -2.86 11.40
CA VAL A 4 2.55 -3.17 12.32
C VAL A 4 1.25 -2.53 11.84
N ASP A 5 0.12 -3.15 12.15
CA ASP A 5 -1.22 -2.70 11.77
C ASP A 5 -2.11 -2.38 12.97
N THR A 6 -1.54 -2.36 14.19
CA THR A 6 -2.24 -2.03 15.44
C THR A 6 -1.37 -1.15 16.33
N GLY A 7 -2.00 -0.50 17.32
CA GLY A 7 -1.32 0.38 18.26
C GLY A 7 -0.99 1.76 17.66
N SER A 8 0.15 2.32 18.04
CA SER A 8 0.64 3.61 17.58
C SER A 8 2.12 3.52 17.25
N VAL A 9 2.56 4.30 16.28
CA VAL A 9 3.98 4.49 15.96
C VAL A 9 4.41 5.92 16.30
N ALA A 10 5.70 6.11 16.56
CA ALA A 10 6.25 7.45 16.80
C ALA A 10 6.11 8.33 15.54
N PRO A 11 6.08 9.67 15.67
CA PRO A 11 6.14 10.55 14.52
C PRO A 11 7.38 10.31 13.65
N LEU A 12 7.24 10.56 12.34
CA LEU A 12 8.37 10.54 11.41
C LEU A 12 9.30 11.74 11.67
N SER A 13 10.58 11.47 11.88
CA SER A 13 11.61 12.49 11.98
C SER A 13 11.87 13.16 10.63
N ALA A 14 12.46 14.36 10.64
CA ALA A 14 12.84 15.06 9.40
C ALA A 14 13.77 14.22 8.52
N ALA A 15 14.72 13.49 9.12
CA ALA A 15 15.63 12.60 8.39
C ALA A 15 14.89 11.42 7.72
N GLU A 16 13.92 10.81 8.41
CA GLU A 16 13.09 9.75 7.84
C GLU A 16 12.23 10.27 6.69
N LYS A 17 11.59 11.42 6.85
CA LYS A 17 10.79 12.05 5.79
C LYS A 17 11.62 12.31 4.52
N THR A 18 12.83 12.84 4.67
CA THR A 18 13.75 13.07 3.55
C THR A 18 14.09 11.77 2.83
N LYS A 19 14.48 10.72 3.57
CA LYS A 19 14.79 9.41 2.98
C LYS A 19 13.59 8.79 2.26
N ILE A 20 12.41 8.83 2.86
CA ILE A 20 11.16 8.33 2.26
C ILE A 20 10.89 9.04 0.94
N ARG A 21 10.99 10.38 0.90
CA ARG A 21 10.75 11.14 -0.35
C ARG A 21 11.74 10.75 -1.44
N SER A 22 13.03 10.64 -1.11
CA SER A 22 14.06 10.25 -2.06
C SER A 22 13.89 8.83 -2.59
N ALA A 23 13.54 7.86 -1.73
CA ALA A 23 13.31 6.48 -2.13
C ALA A 23 12.01 6.30 -2.94
N TRP A 24 10.96 7.05 -2.59
CA TRP A 24 9.67 6.96 -3.26
C TRP A 24 9.67 7.57 -4.67
N ALA A 25 10.41 8.66 -4.88
CA ALA A 25 10.43 9.40 -6.14
C ALA A 25 10.65 8.53 -7.40
N PRO A 26 11.68 7.65 -7.48
CA PRO A 26 11.87 6.80 -8.66
C PRO A 26 10.72 5.82 -8.88
N VAL A 27 10.15 5.26 -7.80
CA VAL A 27 9.01 4.33 -7.89
C VAL A 27 7.77 5.03 -8.42
N TYR A 28 7.47 6.23 -7.91
CA TYR A 28 6.30 6.98 -8.35
C TYR A 28 6.46 7.57 -9.75
N SER A 29 7.69 7.89 -10.18
CA SER A 29 7.95 8.34 -11.55
C SER A 29 7.62 7.28 -12.63
N ASN A 30 7.49 6.02 -12.22
CA ASN A 30 7.13 4.89 -13.07
C ASN A 30 5.95 4.10 -12.45
N TYR A 31 4.98 4.80 -11.87
CA TYR A 31 3.94 4.21 -11.03
C TYR A 31 3.07 3.18 -11.77
N GLU A 32 2.84 3.33 -13.07
CA GLU A 32 2.07 2.37 -13.86
C GLU A 32 2.76 1.00 -13.90
N THR A 33 4.09 0.99 -14.07
CA THR A 33 4.88 -0.24 -14.07
C THR A 33 5.07 -0.76 -12.66
N SER A 34 5.57 0.09 -11.75
CA SER A 34 5.90 -0.30 -10.38
C SER A 34 4.68 -0.77 -9.61
N GLY A 35 3.52 -0.14 -9.81
CA GLY A 35 2.27 -0.56 -9.18
C GLY A 35 1.84 -1.95 -9.61
N VAL A 36 1.90 -2.24 -10.91
CA VAL A 36 1.56 -3.56 -11.43
C VAL A 36 2.52 -4.61 -10.89
N ASP A 37 3.82 -4.35 -10.89
CA ASP A 37 4.81 -5.30 -10.38
C ASP A 37 4.62 -5.58 -8.89
N ILE A 38 4.34 -4.56 -8.08
CA ILE A 38 3.99 -4.72 -6.65
C ILE A 38 2.76 -5.61 -6.49
N LEU A 39 1.68 -5.31 -7.22
CA LEU A 39 0.42 -6.02 -7.08
C LEU A 39 0.53 -7.48 -7.58
N VAL A 40 1.27 -7.71 -8.65
CA VAL A 40 1.57 -9.07 -9.16
C VAL A 40 2.40 -9.83 -8.13
N LYS A 41 3.47 -9.23 -7.58
CA LYS A 41 4.31 -9.85 -6.55
C LYS A 41 3.49 -10.21 -5.30
N PHE A 42 2.56 -9.35 -4.91
CA PHE A 42 1.62 -9.60 -3.82
C PHE A 42 0.74 -10.84 -4.10
N PHE A 43 0.06 -10.91 -5.25
CA PHE A 43 -0.80 -12.06 -5.54
C PHE A 43 -0.03 -13.37 -5.75
N THR A 44 1.16 -13.33 -6.34
CA THR A 44 1.99 -14.53 -6.49
C THR A 44 2.49 -15.07 -5.15
N SER A 45 2.72 -14.21 -4.16
CA SER A 45 3.17 -14.60 -2.82
C SER A 45 2.02 -14.85 -1.84
N THR A 46 0.85 -14.28 -2.10
CA THR A 46 -0.35 -14.38 -1.25
C THR A 46 -1.59 -14.73 -2.08
N PRO A 47 -1.68 -15.94 -2.65
CA PRO A 47 -2.77 -16.30 -3.56
C PRO A 47 -4.17 -16.22 -2.92
N ALA A 48 -4.27 -16.50 -1.61
CA ALA A 48 -5.53 -16.39 -0.87
C ALA A 48 -6.14 -14.99 -0.97
N ALA A 49 -5.33 -13.94 -0.97
CA ALA A 49 -5.83 -12.57 -1.05
C ALA A 49 -6.54 -12.25 -2.37
N GLN A 50 -6.33 -13.03 -3.43
CA GLN A 50 -6.96 -12.79 -4.73
C GLN A 50 -8.49 -12.98 -4.70
N GLU A 51 -9.03 -13.73 -3.73
CA GLU A 51 -10.48 -13.92 -3.58
C GLU A 51 -11.24 -12.59 -3.35
N PHE A 52 -10.57 -11.61 -2.73
CA PHE A 52 -11.10 -10.28 -2.47
C PHE A 52 -11.11 -9.35 -3.70
N PHE A 53 -10.67 -9.85 -4.86
CA PHE A 53 -10.59 -9.08 -6.11
C PHE A 53 -11.43 -9.75 -7.21
N PRO A 54 -12.77 -9.57 -7.22
CA PRO A 54 -13.66 -10.23 -8.17
C PRO A 54 -13.29 -10.01 -9.64
N LYS A 55 -12.74 -8.83 -9.96
CA LYS A 55 -12.29 -8.46 -11.32
C LYS A 55 -11.05 -9.24 -11.78
N PHE A 56 -10.32 -9.89 -10.88
CA PHE A 56 -9.10 -10.66 -11.21
C PHE A 56 -9.38 -12.16 -11.28
N LYS A 57 -10.64 -12.58 -11.16
CA LYS A 57 -11.04 -13.97 -11.28
C LYS A 57 -10.62 -14.53 -12.65
N GLY A 58 -9.93 -15.67 -12.63
CA GLY A 58 -9.42 -16.34 -13.84
C GLY A 58 -8.04 -15.89 -14.31
N LEU A 59 -7.44 -14.86 -13.69
CA LEU A 59 -6.05 -14.48 -13.92
C LEU A 59 -5.15 -15.30 -12.98
N THR A 60 -4.57 -16.39 -13.47
CA THR A 60 -3.84 -17.36 -12.64
C THR A 60 -2.32 -17.24 -12.78
N THR A 61 -1.83 -16.54 -13.80
CA THR A 61 -0.40 -16.34 -14.03
C THR A 61 0.01 -14.88 -13.87
N ALA A 62 1.27 -14.65 -13.51
CA ALA A 62 1.84 -13.30 -13.45
C ALA A 62 1.68 -12.55 -14.79
N ASP A 63 1.85 -13.23 -15.92
CA ASP A 63 1.68 -12.65 -17.25
C ASP A 63 0.25 -12.23 -17.54
N GLN A 64 -0.74 -13.02 -17.12
CA GLN A 64 -2.16 -12.65 -17.25
C GLN A 64 -2.50 -11.43 -16.39
N LEU A 65 -2.00 -11.39 -15.15
CA LEU A 65 -2.18 -10.24 -14.25
C LEU A 65 -1.56 -8.98 -14.86
N LYS A 66 -0.31 -9.03 -15.34
CA LYS A 66 0.38 -7.88 -15.96
C LYS A 66 -0.33 -7.33 -17.19
N LYS A 67 -0.98 -8.19 -17.99
CA LYS A 67 -1.68 -7.78 -19.21
C LYS A 67 -3.08 -7.20 -18.93
N SER A 68 -3.68 -7.51 -17.78
CA SER A 68 -5.04 -7.08 -17.45
C SER A 68 -5.16 -5.57 -17.24
N ALA A 69 -6.14 -4.95 -17.91
CA ALA A 69 -6.47 -3.54 -17.71
C ALA A 69 -7.06 -3.27 -16.33
N ASP A 70 -7.84 -4.21 -15.78
CA ASP A 70 -8.40 -4.08 -14.42
C ASP A 70 -7.29 -4.12 -13.36
N VAL A 71 -6.26 -4.95 -13.56
CA VAL A 71 -5.10 -5.01 -12.65
C VAL A 71 -4.32 -3.72 -12.70
N ARG A 72 -4.02 -3.20 -13.90
CA ARG A 72 -3.36 -1.89 -14.09
C ARG A 72 -4.12 -0.77 -13.40
N TRP A 73 -5.40 -0.62 -13.69
CA TRP A 73 -6.25 0.40 -13.07
C TRP A 73 -6.27 0.31 -11.54
N HIS A 74 -6.32 -0.90 -10.99
CA HIS A 74 -6.33 -1.08 -9.54
C HIS A 74 -4.97 -0.76 -8.91
N ALA A 75 -3.88 -1.22 -9.53
CA ALA A 75 -2.52 -0.95 -9.09
C ALA A 75 -2.21 0.55 -9.03
N GLU A 76 -2.62 1.30 -10.06
CA GLU A 76 -2.49 2.76 -10.08
C GLU A 76 -3.18 3.43 -8.90
N ARG A 77 -4.37 2.94 -8.50
CA ARG A 77 -5.10 3.49 -7.34
C ARG A 77 -4.37 3.22 -6.02
N ILE A 78 -3.81 2.03 -5.85
CA ILE A 78 -3.03 1.69 -4.65
C ILE A 78 -1.80 2.61 -4.56
N ILE A 79 -1.02 2.72 -5.63
CA ILE A 79 0.20 3.53 -5.63
C ILE A 79 -0.12 5.02 -5.44
N ASN A 80 -1.20 5.53 -6.04
CA ASN A 80 -1.61 6.91 -5.82
C ASN A 80 -2.08 7.17 -4.38
N ALA A 81 -2.71 6.20 -3.71
CA ALA A 81 -3.06 6.34 -2.29
C ALA A 81 -1.82 6.36 -1.39
N VAL A 82 -0.80 5.56 -1.70
CA VAL A 82 0.51 5.62 -1.01
C VAL A 82 1.20 6.96 -1.28
N ASN A 83 1.16 7.43 -2.53
CA ASN A 83 1.72 8.74 -2.89
C ASN A 83 1.05 9.87 -2.11
N ASP A 84 -0.28 9.84 -1.98
CA ASP A 84 -1.04 10.79 -1.17
C ASP A 84 -0.55 10.82 0.29
N ALA A 85 -0.24 9.66 0.86
CA ALA A 85 0.34 9.57 2.21
C ALA A 85 1.77 10.14 2.24
N VAL A 86 2.64 9.79 1.28
CA VAL A 86 3.99 10.36 1.18
C VAL A 86 3.95 11.88 1.09
N VAL A 87 3.09 12.45 0.25
CA VAL A 87 2.94 13.91 0.10
C VAL A 87 2.44 14.54 1.40
N SER A 88 1.55 13.87 2.12
CA SER A 88 0.92 14.38 3.36
C SER A 88 1.71 14.09 4.64
N MET A 89 2.97 13.66 4.59
CA MET A 89 3.77 13.37 5.80
C MET A 89 3.97 14.58 6.74
N ASP A 90 3.83 15.80 6.22
CA ASP A 90 3.90 17.05 6.99
C ASP A 90 2.52 17.55 7.46
N ASP A 91 1.44 16.92 6.98
CA ASP A 91 0.04 17.20 7.33
C ASP A 91 -0.65 15.88 7.71
N THR A 92 -0.38 15.42 8.92
CA THR A 92 -0.86 14.13 9.42
C THR A 92 -2.38 14.09 9.60
N GLU A 93 -3.03 15.25 9.74
CA GLU A 93 -4.50 15.36 9.79
C GLU A 93 -5.10 15.03 8.42
N LYS A 94 -4.60 15.63 7.34
CA LYS A 94 -5.02 15.33 5.98
C LYS A 94 -4.75 13.88 5.59
N MET A 95 -3.59 13.34 5.95
CA MET A 95 -3.27 11.92 5.77
C MET A 95 -4.30 11.03 6.46
N SER A 96 -4.59 11.32 7.73
CA SER A 96 -5.54 10.55 8.54
C SER A 96 -6.95 10.60 7.98
N MET A 97 -7.41 11.78 7.54
CA MET A 97 -8.73 11.97 6.96
C MET A 97 -8.93 11.09 5.72
N LYS A 98 -7.98 11.13 4.77
CA LYS A 98 -8.04 10.32 3.53
C LYS A 98 -7.99 8.82 3.82
N LEU A 99 -7.10 8.38 4.71
CA LEU A 99 -6.94 6.95 5.00
C LEU A 99 -8.09 6.36 5.83
N ARG A 100 -8.74 7.16 6.69
CA ARG A 100 -9.97 6.73 7.40
C ARG A 100 -11.16 6.57 6.46
N ASP A 101 -11.34 7.47 5.49
CA ASP A 101 -12.34 7.30 4.43
C ASP A 101 -12.08 6.02 3.62
N LEU A 102 -10.81 5.78 3.27
CA LEU A 102 -10.40 4.57 2.57
C LEU A 102 -10.60 3.30 3.41
N SER A 103 -10.36 3.36 4.73
CA SER A 103 -10.67 2.29 5.68
C SER A 103 -12.16 1.94 5.66
N GLY A 104 -13.03 2.95 5.72
CA GLY A 104 -14.49 2.77 5.65
C GLY A 104 -14.94 2.08 4.36
N LYS A 105 -14.35 2.42 3.21
CA LYS A 105 -14.62 1.75 1.93
C LYS A 105 -14.19 0.29 1.94
N HIS A 106 -13.01 -0.01 2.46
CA HIS A 106 -12.52 -1.39 2.56
C HIS A 106 -13.38 -2.26 3.48
N ALA A 107 -13.76 -1.74 4.65
CA ALA A 107 -14.58 -2.46 5.62
C ALA A 107 -16.02 -2.66 5.13
N LYS A 108 -16.66 -1.61 4.60
CA LYS A 108 -18.11 -1.62 4.33
C LYS A 108 -18.48 -2.00 2.90
N SER A 109 -17.68 -1.58 1.92
CA SER A 109 -18.01 -1.72 0.50
C SER A 109 -17.26 -2.85 -0.18
N PHE A 110 -15.96 -2.97 0.09
CA PHE A 110 -15.12 -4.00 -0.53
C PHE A 110 -15.07 -5.29 0.30
N GLN A 111 -15.39 -5.20 1.59
CA GLN A 111 -15.42 -6.31 2.55
C GLN A 111 -14.14 -7.15 2.53
N VAL A 112 -12.98 -6.49 2.41
CA VAL A 112 -11.68 -7.19 2.38
C VAL A 112 -11.23 -7.56 3.79
N ASP A 113 -10.49 -8.66 3.92
CA ASP A 113 -9.89 -9.02 5.20
C ASP A 113 -8.74 -8.05 5.56
N PRO A 114 -8.80 -7.36 6.71
CA PRO A 114 -7.82 -6.35 7.09
C PRO A 114 -6.41 -6.91 7.34
N GLN A 115 -6.24 -8.23 7.49
CA GLN A 115 -4.91 -8.82 7.69
C GLN A 115 -3.97 -8.58 6.50
N TYR A 116 -4.51 -8.41 5.29
CA TYR A 116 -3.70 -8.28 4.07
C TYR A 116 -3.11 -6.88 3.85
N PHE A 117 -3.57 -5.86 4.59
CA PHE A 117 -3.00 -4.51 4.46
C PHE A 117 -1.51 -4.50 4.75
N LYS A 118 -1.08 -5.11 5.86
CA LYS A 118 0.35 -5.18 6.21
C LYS A 118 1.16 -6.07 5.27
N VAL A 119 0.54 -7.09 4.67
CA VAL A 119 1.22 -7.99 3.73
C VAL A 119 1.53 -7.25 2.43
N LEU A 120 0.55 -6.54 1.87
CA LEU A 120 0.78 -5.67 0.71
C LEU A 120 1.77 -4.54 1.05
N ALA A 121 1.65 -3.92 2.22
CA ALA A 121 2.56 -2.87 2.66
C ALA A 121 4.02 -3.35 2.76
N ALA A 122 4.25 -4.60 3.18
CA ALA A 122 5.58 -5.21 3.18
C ALA A 122 6.15 -5.38 1.76
N VAL A 123 5.33 -5.76 0.79
CA VAL A 123 5.75 -5.84 -0.62
C VAL A 123 6.13 -4.45 -1.14
N ILE A 124 5.34 -3.42 -0.80
CA ILE A 124 5.64 -2.03 -1.18
C ILE A 124 6.95 -1.57 -0.54
N ALA A 125 7.14 -1.81 0.76
CA ALA A 125 8.36 -1.43 1.47
C ALA A 125 9.62 -2.11 0.89
N ASP A 126 9.53 -3.40 0.58
CA ASP A 126 10.62 -4.14 -0.05
C ASP A 126 10.97 -3.59 -1.45
N THR A 127 9.95 -3.22 -2.25
CA THR A 127 10.17 -2.62 -3.57
C THR A 127 10.76 -1.20 -3.50
N VAL A 128 10.39 -0.41 -2.49
CA VAL A 128 10.82 1.00 -2.40
C VAL A 128 12.17 1.14 -1.70
N ALA A 129 12.31 0.54 -0.52
CA ALA A 129 13.49 0.70 0.34
C ALA A 129 13.56 -0.45 1.36
N ALA A 130 13.93 -1.65 0.89
CA ALA A 130 14.02 -2.84 1.73
C ALA A 130 14.84 -2.59 3.01
N GLY A 131 14.21 -2.79 4.17
CA GLY A 131 14.81 -2.60 5.49
C GLY A 131 14.93 -1.16 5.99
N ASP A 132 14.42 -0.15 5.26
CA ASP A 132 14.40 1.23 5.75
C ASP A 132 13.32 1.40 6.84
N ALA A 133 13.77 1.65 8.07
CA ALA A 133 12.89 1.79 9.23
C ALA A 133 11.93 2.99 9.11
N GLY A 134 12.29 4.04 8.37
CA GLY A 134 11.42 5.19 8.13
C GLY A 134 10.25 4.81 7.24
N PHE A 135 10.52 4.12 6.13
CA PHE A 135 9.50 3.64 5.20
C PHE A 135 8.59 2.59 5.85
N GLU A 136 9.14 1.65 6.63
CA GLU A 136 8.35 0.69 7.41
C GLU A 136 7.45 1.39 8.44
N LYS A 137 7.93 2.47 9.07
CA LYS A 137 7.12 3.29 9.98
C LYS A 137 5.96 3.97 9.25
N LEU A 138 6.20 4.56 8.08
CA LEU A 138 5.14 5.13 7.24
C LEU A 138 4.11 4.06 6.85
N MET A 139 4.56 2.88 6.41
CA MET A 139 3.66 1.77 6.10
C MET A 139 2.83 1.35 7.31
N SER A 140 3.42 1.33 8.50
CA SER A 140 2.69 1.04 9.75
C SER A 140 1.63 2.09 10.05
N MET A 141 1.92 3.38 9.87
CA MET A 141 0.92 4.46 10.00
C MET A 141 -0.26 4.24 9.04
N ILE A 142 0.03 3.87 7.79
CA ILE A 142 -0.99 3.59 6.78
C ILE A 142 -1.85 2.38 7.18
N CYS A 143 -1.23 1.27 7.58
CA CYS A 143 -1.95 0.06 7.98
C CYS A 143 -2.84 0.29 9.21
N ILE A 144 -2.34 0.99 10.24
CA ILE A 144 -3.14 1.35 11.42
C ILE A 144 -4.37 2.18 11.02
N LEU A 145 -4.20 3.17 10.12
CA LEU A 145 -5.31 3.99 9.64
C LEU A 145 -6.28 3.20 8.75
N LEU A 146 -5.80 2.31 7.89
CA LEU A 146 -6.63 1.44 7.05
C LEU A 146 -7.43 0.42 7.85
N ARG A 147 -7.01 0.07 9.06
CA ARG A 147 -7.77 -0.78 9.99
C ARG A 147 -8.73 -0.02 10.89
N SER A 148 -8.75 1.31 10.87
CA SER A 148 -9.51 2.11 11.83
C SER A 148 -11.05 1.95 11.79
N ALA A 149 -11.61 1.44 10.68
CA ALA A 149 -13.04 1.18 10.53
C ALA A 149 -13.42 -0.31 10.65
N TYR A 150 -12.46 -1.18 11.00
CA TYR A 150 -12.67 -2.59 11.30
C TYR A 150 -12.81 -2.80 12.81
#